data_AF-F3KXN6-F1
#
_entry.id   AF-F3KXN6-F1
#
_cell.length_a   1.000
_cell.length_b   1.000
_cell.length_c   1.000
_cell.angle_alpha   90.00
_cell.angle_beta   90.00
_cell.angle_gamma   90.00
#
_symmetry.space_group_name_H-M   'P 1'
#
loop_
_entity.id
_entity.type
_entity.pdbx_description
1 polymer ?
#
loop_
_entity_poly.entity_id
_entity_poly.type
_entity_poly.pdbx_seq_one_letter_code
_entity_poly.pdbx_strand_id
1 'polypeptide(L)'
;MNRTLLDEHFRVKGREKWYTAIEEIQADLDAFMLFYNTQRTYQGYRVQGRTPVQALKDATGKKKLPSLDFCTTSPQPSSTEQEEPSGANTIA
;
A
#
# COMPACT_ATOMS: atom_id res chain seq x y z
N MET A 1 -10.14 22.08 1.02
CA MET A 1 -11.15 21.07 0.60
C MET A 1 -10.67 19.73 1.12
N ASN A 2 -11.45 19.08 1.99
CA ASN A 2 -11.08 17.78 2.54
C ASN A 2 -11.45 16.72 1.49
N ARG A 3 -10.46 16.00 0.95
CA ARG A 3 -10.72 14.88 0.06
C ARG A 3 -10.84 13.61 0.89
N THR A 4 -11.63 12.65 0.42
CA THR A 4 -11.80 11.36 1.09
C THR A 4 -10.69 10.39 0.71
N LEU A 5 -10.48 9.33 1.49
CA LEU A 5 -9.57 8.22 1.13
C LEU A 5 -9.93 7.63 -0.24
N LEU A 6 -11.23 7.55 -0.56
CA LEU A 6 -11.73 7.12 -1.86
C LEU A 6 -11.20 8.01 -3.00
N ASP A 7 -11.19 9.32 -2.80
CA ASP A 7 -10.75 10.28 -3.83
C ASP A 7 -9.24 10.34 -4.00
N GLU A 8 -8.50 10.32 -2.91
CA GLU A 8 -7.05 10.49 -2.93
C GLU A 8 -6.32 9.20 -3.31
N HIS A 9 -6.85 8.05 -2.92
CA HIS A 9 -6.20 6.76 -3.11
C HIS A 9 -6.95 5.88 -4.12
N PHE A 10 -8.10 5.35 -3.74
CA PHE A 10 -8.75 4.27 -4.51
C PHE A 10 -9.16 4.70 -5.92
N ARG A 11 -9.68 5.92 -6.12
CA ARG A 11 -10.02 6.43 -7.46
C ARG A 11 -8.79 6.65 -8.33
N VAL A 12 -7.65 7.02 -7.75
CA VAL A 12 -6.40 7.20 -8.50
C VAL A 12 -5.84 5.84 -8.88
N LYS A 13 -5.65 4.96 -7.90
CA LYS A 13 -5.06 3.63 -8.11
C LYS A 13 -5.92 2.69 -8.94
N GLY A 14 -7.24 2.73 -8.77
CA GLY A 14 -8.17 1.95 -9.59
C GLY A 14 -8.21 2.34 -11.08
N ARG A 15 -7.64 3.49 -11.46
CA ARG A 15 -7.42 3.84 -12.89
C ARG A 15 -6.08 3.34 -13.44
N GLU A 16 -5.12 3.08 -12.56
CA GLU A 16 -3.77 2.66 -12.93
C GLU A 16 -3.63 1.14 -12.93
N LYS A 17 -4.34 0.45 -12.03
CA LYS A 17 -4.16 -0.97 -11.75
C LYS A 17 -5.51 -1.70 -11.71
N TRP A 18 -5.56 -2.83 -12.40
CA TRP A 18 -6.66 -3.78 -12.28
C TRP A 18 -6.31 -4.80 -11.21
N TYR A 19 -7.12 -4.86 -10.16
CA TYR A 19 -6.87 -5.78 -9.04
C TYR A 19 -7.47 -7.14 -9.33
N THR A 20 -6.70 -8.19 -9.10
CA THR A 20 -7.12 -9.59 -9.26
C THR A 20 -7.32 -10.28 -7.92
N ALA A 21 -6.70 -9.75 -6.86
CA ALA A 21 -6.80 -10.27 -5.51
C ALA A 21 -6.92 -9.12 -4.47
N ILE A 22 -7.45 -9.44 -3.28
CA ILE A 22 -7.68 -8.44 -2.22
C ILE A 22 -6.35 -7.99 -1.60
N GLU A 23 -5.37 -8.89 -1.57
CA GLU A 23 -4.03 -8.69 -1.05
C GLU A 23 -3.31 -7.56 -1.81
N GLU A 24 -3.57 -7.44 -3.11
CA GLU A 24 -3.01 -6.38 -3.95
C GLU A 24 -3.59 -5.00 -3.60
N ILE A 25 -4.87 -4.95 -3.23
CA ILE A 25 -5.54 -3.73 -2.77
C ILE A 25 -5.00 -3.35 -1.39
N GLN A 26 -4.84 -4.34 -0.51
CA GLN A 26 -4.30 -4.12 0.84
C GLN A 26 -2.87 -3.58 0.78
N ALA A 27 -2.00 -4.16 -0.04
CA ALA A 27 -0.62 -3.70 -0.19
C ALA A 27 -0.53 -2.25 -0.69
N ASP A 28 -1.36 -1.87 -1.68
CA ASP A 28 -1.39 -0.50 -2.20
C ASP A 28 -1.93 0.50 -1.15
N LEU A 29 -2.93 0.08 -0.37
CA LEU A 29 -3.47 0.87 0.73
C LEU A 29 -2.43 1.07 1.84
N ASP A 30 -1.71 0.02 2.20
CA ASP A 30 -0.66 0.05 3.23
C ASP A 30 0.44 1.03 2.86
N ALA A 31 0.89 0.99 1.61
CA ALA A 31 1.86 1.95 1.07
C ALA A 31 1.32 3.39 1.10
N PHE A 32 0.05 3.59 0.74
CA PHE A 32 -0.57 4.91 0.80
C PHE A 32 -0.69 5.44 2.22
N MET A 33 -1.09 4.60 3.18
CA MET A 33 -1.22 4.97 4.59
C MET A 33 0.14 5.36 5.19
N LEU A 34 1.20 4.65 4.83
CA LEU A 34 2.56 5.02 5.23
C LEU A 34 2.91 6.40 4.68
N PHE A 35 2.72 6.64 3.38
CA PHE A 35 2.99 7.94 2.76
C PHE A 35 2.16 9.07 3.39
N TYR A 36 0.85 8.87 3.54
CA TYR A 36 -0.07 9.86 4.08
C TYR A 36 0.33 10.30 5.49
N ASN A 37 0.68 9.33 6.34
CA ASN A 37 0.98 9.59 7.75
C ASN A 37 2.38 10.17 7.96
N THR A 38 3.37 9.78 7.13
CA THR A 38 4.78 10.11 7.35
C THR A 38 5.33 11.20 6.45
N GLN A 39 4.83 11.34 5.22
CA GLN A 39 5.41 12.21 4.19
C GLN A 39 4.48 13.34 3.75
N ARG A 40 3.17 13.20 3.98
CA ARG A 40 2.23 14.24 3.57
C ARG A 40 2.45 15.53 4.36
N THR A 41 3.05 16.52 3.71
CA THR A 41 3.20 17.86 4.25
C THR A 41 1.94 18.65 3.94
N TYR A 42 1.12 18.91 4.96
CA TYR A 42 0.02 19.84 4.80
C TYR A 42 0.54 21.27 4.81
N GLN A 43 0.32 21.99 3.71
CA GLN A 43 0.63 23.43 3.54
C GLN A 43 -0.31 24.35 4.35
N GLY A 44 -0.99 23.82 5.37
CA GLY A 44 -1.90 24.60 6.21
C GLY A 44 -1.13 25.37 7.28
N TYR A 45 -1.35 26.68 7.37
CA TYR A 45 -0.75 27.56 8.40
C TYR A 45 -0.86 26.98 9.83
N ARG A 46 -2.00 26.36 10.14
CA ARG A 46 -2.27 25.72 11.45
C ARG A 46 -1.41 24.50 11.74
N VAL A 47 -0.96 23.80 10.70
CA VAL A 47 -0.20 22.56 10.79
C VAL A 47 1.29 22.83 10.70
N GLN A 48 1.72 24.04 10.29
CA GLN A 48 3.13 24.46 10.20
C GLN A 48 4.02 23.45 9.45
N GLY A 49 3.47 22.75 8.45
CA GLY A 49 4.17 21.71 7.70
C GLY A 49 4.39 20.39 8.45
N ARG A 50 3.82 20.23 9.65
CA ARG A 50 3.92 18.98 10.43
C ARG A 50 3.16 17.86 9.73
N THR A 51 3.72 16.65 9.83
CA THR A 51 3.07 15.44 9.34
C THR A 51 2.05 14.94 10.36
N PRO A 52 1.03 14.16 9.96
CA PRO A 52 0.05 13.60 10.89
C PRO A 52 0.70 12.82 12.04
N VAL A 53 1.77 12.06 11.76
CA VAL A 53 2.54 11.35 12.79
C VAL A 53 3.20 12.31 13.78
N GLN A 54 3.77 13.42 13.32
CA GLN A 54 4.34 14.43 14.21
C GLN A 54 3.27 15.06 15.10
N ALA A 55 2.14 15.45 14.52
CA ALA A 55 1.01 15.98 15.29
C ALA A 55 0.49 14.98 16.34
N LEU A 56 0.43 13.69 16.00
CA LEU A 56 0.03 12.64 16.94
C LEU A 56 1.07 12.44 18.05
N LYS A 57 2.37 12.46 17.73
CA LYS A 57 3.46 12.39 18.72
C LYS A 57 3.37 13.57 19.70
N ASP A 58 3.16 14.77 19.19
CA ASP A 58 3.02 15.99 20.00
C ASP A 58 1.81 15.87 20.95
N ALA A 59 0.67 15.38 20.45
CA ALA A 59 -0.55 15.25 21.25
C ALA A 59 -0.47 14.14 22.31
N THR A 60 0.21 13.03 22.03
CA THR A 60 0.24 11.86 22.92
C THR A 60 1.48 11.82 23.82
N GLY A 61 2.50 12.66 23.55
CA GLY A 61 3.79 12.64 24.23
C GLY A 61 4.65 11.39 23.94
N LYS A 62 4.20 10.51 23.05
CA LYS A 62 4.87 9.24 22.72
C LYS A 62 5.94 9.49 21.66
N LYS A 63 7.21 9.26 22.00
CA LYS A 63 8.35 9.44 21.07
C LYS A 63 8.47 8.30 20.04
N LYS A 64 8.12 7.09 20.46
CA LYS A 64 8.13 5.87 19.64
C LYS A 64 6.68 5.49 19.32
N LEU A 65 6.35 5.47 18.02
CA LEU A 65 5.09 4.87 17.57
C LEU A 65 5.26 3.35 17.48
N PRO A 66 4.17 2.59 17.58
CA PRO A 66 4.20 1.18 17.22
C PRO A 66 4.70 1.04 15.78
N SER A 67 5.32 -0.09 15.49
CA SER A 67 5.67 -0.44 14.13
C SER A 67 4.39 -0.48 13.30
N LEU A 68 4.42 0.21 12.16
CA LEU A 68 3.35 0.15 11.18
C LEU A 68 3.60 -1.10 10.33
N ASP A 69 3.39 -2.27 10.93
CA ASP A 69 3.57 -3.57 10.28
C ASP A 69 2.35 -3.87 9.40
N PHE A 70 2.07 -2.95 8.47
CA PHE A 70 1.08 -3.15 7.43
C PHE A 70 1.73 -3.99 6.32
N CYS A 71 2.00 -5.25 6.65
CA CYS A 71 2.38 -6.35 5.77
C CYS A 71 2.82 -7.53 6.66
N THR A 72 1.89 -8.42 7.02
CA THR A 72 2.24 -9.84 7.26
C THR A 72 1.55 -10.69 6.21
N THR A 73 1.70 -10.29 4.95
CA THR A 73 1.61 -11.22 3.84
C THR A 73 2.74 -10.84 2.90
N SER A 74 3.93 -11.32 3.25
CA SER A 74 4.99 -11.56 2.28
C SER A 74 4.33 -12.18 1.04
N PRO A 75 4.55 -11.65 -0.18
CA PRO A 75 4.13 -12.36 -1.37
C PRO A 75 4.94 -13.65 -1.39
N GLN A 76 4.36 -14.73 -0.89
CA GLN A 76 4.79 -16.06 -1.31
C GLN A 76 4.44 -16.10 -2.79
N PRO A 77 5.42 -16.22 -3.70
CA PRO A 77 5.09 -16.66 -5.05
C PRO A 77 4.44 -18.03 -4.85
N SER A 78 3.16 -18.14 -5.18
CA SER A 78 2.49 -19.43 -5.29
C SER A 78 3.14 -20.14 -6.46
N SER A 79 4.19 -20.90 -6.15
CA SER A 79 4.68 -21.98 -6.99
C SER A 79 3.53 -22.94 -7.21
N THR A 80 3.06 -23.03 -8.45
CA THR A 80 2.52 -24.29 -8.97
C THR A 80 3.15 -24.46 -10.33
N GLU A 81 4.36 -25.05 -10.32
CA GLU A 81 4.91 -25.71 -11.48
C GLU A 81 4.68 -27.23 -11.36
N GLN A 82 4.36 -27.82 -12.52
CA GLN A 82 4.51 -29.23 -12.97
C GLN A 82 3.33 -30.17 -12.63
N GLU A 83 2.68 -30.82 -13.62
CA GLU A 83 3.28 -31.89 -14.44
C GLU A 83 2.71 -32.04 -15.89
N GLU A 84 3.65 -32.34 -16.80
CA GLU A 84 3.66 -32.74 -18.24
C GLU A 84 2.83 -34.03 -18.56
N PRO A 85 2.51 -34.46 -19.83
CA PRO A 85 3.57 -34.85 -20.78
C PRO A 85 3.33 -34.85 -22.30
N SER A 86 4.46 -34.72 -23.00
CA SER A 86 4.94 -35.60 -24.09
C SER A 86 4.12 -35.72 -25.38
N GLY A 87 4.69 -35.20 -26.47
CA GLY A 87 4.30 -35.54 -27.84
C GLY A 87 5.43 -35.22 -28.82
N ALA A 88 6.22 -36.24 -29.15
CA ALA A 88 7.32 -36.18 -30.11
C ALA A 88 6.83 -35.78 -31.52
N ASN A 89 7.50 -34.81 -32.15
CA ASN A 89 7.36 -34.55 -33.59
C ASN A 89 8.59 -35.08 -34.33
N THR A 90 8.40 -36.24 -34.96
CA THR A 90 9.28 -36.81 -36.01
C THR A 90 8.87 -36.19 -37.35
N ILE A 91 9.81 -35.59 -38.08
CA ILE A 91 9.64 -35.16 -39.47
C ILE A 91 10.32 -36.21 -40.35
N ALA A 92 9.59 -36.75 -41.31
CA ALA A 92 10.06 -37.61 -42.41
C ALA A 92 10.42 -36.76 -43.63
#